data_AF-A0A2D4IEL6-F1
#
_entry.id   AF-A0A2D4IEL6-F1
#
_cell.length_a   1.000
_cell.length_b   1.000
_cell.length_c   1.000
_cell.angle_alpha   90.00
_cell.angle_beta   90.00
_cell.angle_gamma   90.00
#
_symmetry.space_group_name_H-M   'P 1'
#
loop_
_entity.id
_entity.type
_entity.pdbx_description
1 polymer ?
#
loop_
_entity_poly.entity_id
_entity_poly.type
_entity_poly.pdbx_seq_one_letter_code
_entity_poly.pdbx_strand_id
1 'polypeptide(L)'
;MIRQGILKNENGILEDEENFEEAIKNVNTAVIATKVPSCIEDIFSDDHCINLSQQTPSFWILARAVKEFVSKEGQGNLPVRGTIPDMIADSSKFISLQNIYRDKAKKDAEAVSNYAAKLLQSIGKAPESISQKELKLLCNNSAFLRIVRCRSLSEEYGLNTSNKDEITSHMDNPDSEMVLYLMLRAVDRFFKHNGRYPGVYNYQVEDDIGKLKSCLNSFLQEYGLPVTVKDDYVHEFCRYGAAEPHTTAAFLGGAAAQEVVKIVTRQFVIFNNTYFYNGMSQTSATFKL
;
A
#
# COMPACT_ATOMS: atom_id res chain seq x y z
N MET A 1 -20.79 -33.53 4.78
CA MET A 1 -21.89 -33.00 3.94
C MET A 1 -21.52 -33.06 2.46
N ILE A 2 -20.51 -32.34 1.94
CA ILE A 2 -20.19 -32.36 0.49
C ILE A 2 -19.81 -33.76 -0.02
N ARG A 3 -18.90 -34.47 0.66
CA ARG A 3 -18.47 -35.84 0.31
C ARG A 3 -19.57 -36.90 0.29
N GLN A 4 -20.71 -36.64 0.95
CA GLN A 4 -21.84 -37.58 0.96
C GLN A 4 -22.67 -37.48 -0.32
N GLY A 5 -22.51 -36.41 -1.10
CA GLY A 5 -23.19 -36.21 -2.39
C GLY A 5 -22.43 -36.78 -3.58
N ILE A 6 -21.19 -37.26 -3.40
CA ILE A 6 -20.40 -37.87 -4.46
C ILE A 6 -21.06 -39.20 -4.87
N LEU A 7 -21.22 -39.40 -6.18
CA LEU A 7 -21.81 -40.62 -6.73
C LEU A 7 -21.01 -41.85 -6.32
N LYS A 8 -21.69 -42.99 -6.19
CA LYS A 8 -21.05 -44.29 -5.98
C LYS A 8 -21.31 -45.15 -7.20
N ASN A 9 -20.27 -45.79 -7.70
CA ASN A 9 -20.41 -46.77 -8.76
C ASN A 9 -21.13 -48.04 -8.26
N GLU A 10 -21.40 -48.98 -9.17
CA GLU A 10 -22.11 -50.23 -8.90
C GLU A 10 -21.46 -51.08 -7.79
N ASN A 11 -20.17 -50.88 -7.51
CA ASN A 11 -19.40 -51.56 -6.48
C ASN A 11 -19.37 -50.80 -5.13
N GLY A 12 -20.09 -49.68 -5.02
CA GLY A 12 -20.15 -48.86 -3.80
C GLY A 12 -18.93 -47.96 -3.57
N ILE A 13 -18.01 -47.86 -4.53
CA ILE A 13 -16.83 -46.99 -4.49
C ILE A 13 -17.22 -45.60 -4.99
N LEU A 14 -16.71 -44.55 -4.35
CA LEU A 14 -16.95 -43.17 -4.77
C LEU A 14 -16.39 -42.94 -6.18
N GLU A 15 -17.19 -42.32 -7.04
CA GLU A 15 -16.75 -41.87 -8.34
C GLU A 15 -15.82 -40.65 -8.21
N ASP A 16 -14.95 -40.49 -9.20
CA ASP A 16 -14.02 -39.37 -9.24
C ASP A 16 -14.70 -38.13 -9.82
N GLU A 17 -15.25 -37.30 -8.93
CA GLU A 17 -15.97 -36.08 -9.28
C GLU A 17 -15.13 -34.83 -8.96
N GLU A 18 -14.38 -34.34 -9.96
CA GLU A 18 -13.45 -33.23 -9.80
C GLU A 18 -14.12 -31.95 -9.28
N ASN A 19 -15.39 -31.70 -9.64
CA ASN A 19 -16.17 -30.55 -9.16
C ASN A 19 -16.49 -30.64 -7.66
N PHE A 20 -16.71 -31.84 -7.10
CA PHE A 20 -16.89 -32.04 -5.66
C PHE A 20 -15.58 -31.86 -4.92
N GLU A 21 -14.45 -32.33 -5.47
CA GLU A 21 -13.13 -32.08 -4.90
C GLU A 21 -12.76 -30.60 -4.93
N GLU A 22 -13.09 -29.88 -6.00
CA GLU A 22 -12.97 -28.42 -6.07
C GLU A 22 -13.83 -27.73 -5.00
N ALA A 23 -15.08 -28.16 -4.81
CA ALA A 23 -15.96 -27.63 -3.79
C ALA A 23 -15.40 -27.84 -2.37
N ILE A 24 -14.86 -29.04 -2.08
CA ILE A 24 -14.25 -29.37 -0.78
C ILE A 24 -13.04 -28.47 -0.50
N LYS A 25 -12.18 -28.24 -1.50
CA LYS A 25 -10.99 -27.38 -1.37
C LYS A 25 -11.38 -25.92 -1.10
N ASN A 26 -12.45 -25.43 -1.74
CA ASN A 26 -12.88 -24.04 -1.62
C ASN A 26 -13.72 -23.72 -0.36
N VAL A 27 -14.15 -24.71 0.43
CA VAL A 27 -14.94 -24.46 1.66
C VAL A 27 -14.24 -23.46 2.59
N ASN A 28 -12.91 -23.54 2.70
CA ASN A 28 -12.11 -22.67 3.56
C ASN A 28 -12.22 -21.16 3.24
N THR A 29 -12.60 -20.81 2.01
CA THR A 29 -12.69 -19.43 1.52
C THR A 29 -14.12 -19.04 1.15
N ALA A 30 -14.92 -19.99 0.66
CA ALA A 30 -16.29 -19.74 0.20
C ALA A 30 -17.30 -19.47 1.32
N VAL A 31 -17.06 -19.98 2.55
CA VAL A 31 -17.98 -19.78 3.70
C VAL A 31 -17.62 -18.57 4.55
N ILE A 32 -16.58 -17.81 4.18
CA ILE A 32 -16.20 -16.60 4.90
C ILE A 32 -17.30 -15.56 4.71
N ALA A 33 -17.77 -14.99 5.84
CA ALA A 33 -18.81 -13.97 5.82
C ALA A 33 -18.37 -12.76 4.97
N THR A 34 -19.28 -12.30 4.10
CA THR A 34 -19.07 -11.06 3.36
C THR A 34 -19.08 -9.90 4.35
N LYS A 35 -18.03 -9.07 4.30
CA LYS A 35 -17.87 -7.90 5.17
C LYS A 35 -17.15 -6.78 4.46
N VAL A 36 -17.41 -5.55 4.87
CA VAL A 36 -16.62 -4.38 4.46
C VAL A 36 -15.20 -4.51 5.05
N PRO A 37 -14.13 -4.41 4.25
CA PRO A 37 -12.76 -4.42 4.77
C PRO A 37 -12.47 -3.19 5.65
N SER A 38 -11.62 -3.34 6.68
CA SER A 38 -11.28 -2.23 7.59
C SER A 38 -10.72 -1.01 6.87
N CYS A 39 -9.88 -1.20 5.85
CA CYS A 39 -9.34 -0.09 5.07
C CYS A 39 -10.42 0.70 4.31
N ILE A 40 -11.57 0.10 4.01
CA ILE A 40 -12.71 0.80 3.40
C ILE A 40 -13.53 1.52 4.48
N GLU A 41 -13.67 0.93 5.67
CA GLU A 41 -14.29 1.60 6.82
C GLU A 41 -13.51 2.87 7.23
N ASP A 42 -12.17 2.82 7.19
CA ASP A 42 -11.31 3.98 7.42
C ASP A 42 -11.59 5.09 6.39
N ILE A 43 -11.75 4.72 5.11
CA ILE A 43 -12.11 5.66 4.04
C ILE A 43 -13.51 6.24 4.27
N PHE A 44 -14.48 5.43 4.70
CA PHE A 44 -15.83 5.90 4.99
C PHE A 44 -15.89 6.82 6.21
N SER A 45 -15.01 6.62 7.17
CA SER A 45 -14.93 7.41 8.41
C SER A 45 -14.06 8.66 8.26
N ASP A 46 -13.36 8.82 7.14
CA ASP A 46 -12.53 10.00 6.87
C ASP A 46 -13.36 11.27 6.73
N ASP A 47 -12.82 12.38 7.24
CA ASP A 47 -13.43 13.71 7.14
C ASP A 47 -13.76 14.10 5.69
N HIS A 48 -12.89 13.77 4.73
CA HIS A 48 -13.11 14.09 3.31
C HIS A 48 -14.28 13.29 2.70
N CYS A 49 -14.67 12.17 3.31
CA CYS A 49 -15.83 11.38 2.90
C CYS A 49 -17.11 11.87 3.59
N ILE A 50 -17.00 12.30 4.84
CA ILE A 50 -18.15 12.79 5.64
C ILE A 50 -18.57 14.18 5.19
N ASN A 51 -17.62 15.10 5.08
CA ASN A 51 -17.84 16.52 4.84
C ASN A 51 -17.52 16.88 3.39
N LEU A 52 -18.51 16.73 2.52
CA LEU A 52 -18.38 17.09 1.11
C LEU A 52 -18.53 18.60 0.89
N SER A 53 -17.77 19.11 -0.07
CA SER A 53 -17.81 20.50 -0.54
C SER A 53 -17.62 20.59 -2.05
N GLN A 54 -17.73 21.79 -2.61
CA GLN A 54 -17.41 22.05 -4.03
C GLN A 54 -15.95 21.71 -4.38
N GLN A 55 -15.04 21.75 -3.41
CA GLN A 55 -13.62 21.44 -3.62
C GLN A 55 -13.33 19.94 -3.54
N THR A 56 -14.27 19.11 -3.06
CA THR A 56 -14.04 17.68 -2.86
C THR A 56 -13.73 16.96 -4.19
N PRO A 57 -12.60 16.23 -4.28
CA PRO A 57 -12.25 15.43 -5.46
C PRO A 57 -13.25 14.31 -5.76
N SER A 58 -13.34 13.89 -7.04
CA SER A 58 -14.26 12.83 -7.50
C SER A 58 -14.15 11.53 -6.70
N PHE A 59 -12.92 11.14 -6.33
CA PHE A 59 -12.67 9.95 -5.51
C PHE A 59 -13.50 9.92 -4.21
N TRP A 60 -13.54 11.03 -3.49
CA TRP A 60 -14.26 11.11 -2.21
C TRP A 60 -15.77 11.16 -2.39
N ILE A 61 -16.26 11.80 -3.45
CA ILE A 61 -17.67 11.79 -3.83
C ILE A 61 -18.11 10.35 -4.14
N LEU A 62 -17.29 9.61 -4.89
CA LEU A 62 -17.52 8.21 -5.21
C LEU A 62 -17.47 7.31 -3.97
N ALA A 63 -16.48 7.49 -3.09
CA ALA A 63 -16.41 6.78 -1.82
C ALA A 63 -17.66 7.03 -0.96
N ARG A 64 -18.13 8.28 -0.91
CA ARG A 64 -19.37 8.66 -0.20
C ARG A 64 -20.60 8.03 -0.84
N ALA A 65 -20.66 7.93 -2.17
CA ALA A 65 -21.74 7.24 -2.87
C ALA A 65 -21.79 5.73 -2.53
N VAL A 66 -20.63 5.07 -2.44
CA VAL A 66 -20.56 3.67 -1.99
C VAL A 66 -20.97 3.55 -0.53
N LYS A 67 -20.57 4.48 0.35
CA LYS A 67 -21.01 4.51 1.75
C LYS A 67 -22.54 4.60 1.88
N GLU A 68 -23.18 5.46 1.08
CA GLU A 68 -24.64 5.57 1.04
C GLU A 68 -25.29 4.28 0.56
N PHE A 69 -24.76 3.65 -0.50
CA PHE A 69 -25.23 2.35 -0.97
C PHE A 69 -25.14 1.28 0.12
N VAL A 70 -23.99 1.18 0.81
CA VAL A 70 -23.77 0.21 1.90
C VAL A 70 -24.83 0.37 2.99
N SER A 71 -25.20 1.60 3.35
CA SER A 71 -26.21 1.87 4.36
C SER A 71 -27.66 1.56 3.94
N LYS A 72 -27.93 1.46 2.64
CA LYS A 72 -29.28 1.33 2.07
C LYS A 72 -29.41 0.02 1.30
N GLU A 73 -29.30 0.05 -0.03
CA GLU A 73 -29.50 -1.12 -0.91
C GLU A 73 -28.48 -2.25 -0.67
N GLY A 74 -27.29 -1.89 -0.20
CA GLY A 74 -26.21 -2.83 0.12
C GLY A 74 -26.38 -3.58 1.44
N GLN A 75 -27.28 -3.14 2.32
CA GLN A 75 -27.58 -3.81 3.60
C GLN A 75 -26.31 -4.16 4.41
N GLY A 76 -25.39 -3.21 4.54
CA GLY A 76 -24.11 -3.38 5.21
C GLY A 76 -22.99 -4.00 4.35
N ASN A 77 -23.23 -4.24 3.06
CA ASN A 77 -22.24 -4.81 2.14
C ASN A 77 -21.92 -3.87 0.97
N LEU A 78 -20.72 -4.06 0.41
CA LEU A 78 -20.26 -3.35 -0.79
C LEU A 78 -21.00 -3.86 -2.05
N PRO A 79 -21.04 -3.05 -3.13
CA PRO A 79 -21.56 -3.47 -4.43
C PRO A 79 -20.94 -4.80 -4.90
N VAL A 80 -21.75 -5.69 -5.47
CA VAL A 80 -21.27 -6.97 -5.98
C VAL A 80 -20.28 -6.74 -7.14
N ARG A 81 -19.11 -7.39 -7.08
CA ARG A 81 -18.05 -7.27 -8.11
C ARG A 81 -18.49 -7.76 -9.49
N GLY A 82 -19.37 -8.77 -9.53
CA GLY A 82 -19.95 -9.31 -10.76
C GLY A 82 -19.10 -10.36 -11.48
N THR A 83 -17.96 -10.75 -10.91
CA THR A 83 -17.05 -11.77 -11.44
C THR A 83 -16.98 -12.96 -10.48
N ILE A 84 -16.92 -14.17 -11.03
CA ILE A 84 -16.65 -15.42 -10.31
C ILE A 84 -15.40 -16.09 -10.90
N PRO A 85 -14.62 -16.85 -10.10
CA PRO A 85 -13.50 -17.63 -10.62
C PRO A 85 -13.99 -18.72 -11.58
N ASP A 86 -13.06 -19.25 -12.38
CA ASP A 86 -13.31 -20.45 -13.17
C ASP A 86 -13.59 -21.65 -12.26
N MET A 87 -14.40 -22.60 -12.72
CA MET A 87 -14.75 -23.81 -11.97
C MET A 87 -15.20 -24.93 -12.92
N ILE A 88 -15.05 -26.18 -12.48
CA ILE A 88 -15.43 -27.35 -13.27
C ILE A 88 -16.95 -27.46 -13.32
N ALA A 89 -17.53 -27.01 -14.43
CA ALA A 89 -18.95 -27.03 -14.69
C ALA A 89 -19.23 -27.14 -16.18
N ASP A 90 -20.44 -27.57 -16.55
CA ASP A 90 -20.88 -27.43 -17.93
C ASP A 90 -21.02 -25.95 -18.31
N SER A 91 -20.76 -25.66 -19.59
CA SER A 91 -20.72 -24.28 -20.09
C SER A 91 -22.04 -23.53 -19.86
N SER A 92 -23.18 -24.23 -19.94
CA SER A 92 -24.49 -23.62 -19.77
C SER A 92 -24.75 -23.17 -18.32
N LYS A 93 -24.41 -24.01 -17.34
CA LYS A 93 -24.51 -23.70 -15.91
C LYS A 93 -23.52 -22.62 -15.51
N PHE A 94 -22.27 -22.69 -15.99
CA PHE A 94 -21.27 -21.68 -15.69
C PHE A 94 -21.68 -20.30 -16.22
N ILE A 95 -22.11 -20.20 -17.48
CA ILE A 95 -22.57 -18.93 -18.07
C ILE A 95 -23.82 -18.40 -17.35
N SER A 96 -24.76 -19.28 -17.00
CA SER A 96 -25.98 -18.89 -16.27
C SER A 96 -25.63 -18.32 -14.89
N LEU A 97 -24.74 -18.98 -14.14
CA LEU A 97 -24.26 -18.50 -12.85
C LEU A 97 -23.52 -17.17 -12.98
N GLN A 98 -22.60 -17.05 -13.94
CA GLN A 98 -21.86 -15.82 -14.20
C GLN A 98 -22.80 -14.64 -14.52
N ASN A 99 -23.86 -14.87 -15.30
CA ASN A 99 -24.84 -13.84 -15.63
C ASN A 99 -25.59 -13.33 -14.40
N ILE A 100 -25.92 -14.19 -13.43
CA ILE A 100 -26.56 -13.77 -12.17
C ILE A 100 -25.70 -12.73 -11.44
N TYR A 101 -24.40 -13.00 -11.28
CA TYR A 101 -23.47 -12.06 -10.64
C TYR A 101 -23.30 -10.78 -11.46
N ARG A 102 -23.16 -10.91 -12.78
CA ARG A 102 -22.99 -9.77 -13.69
C ARG A 102 -24.20 -8.84 -13.66
N ASP A 103 -25.42 -9.38 -13.63
CA ASP A 103 -26.64 -8.59 -13.65
C ASP A 103 -26.92 -7.95 -12.28
N LYS A 104 -26.57 -8.62 -11.17
CA LYS A 104 -26.57 -7.99 -9.84
C LYS A 104 -25.57 -6.84 -9.77
N ALA A 105 -24.34 -7.02 -10.28
CA ALA A 105 -23.34 -5.95 -10.30
C ALA A 105 -23.78 -4.72 -11.11
N LYS A 106 -24.48 -4.91 -12.24
CA LYS A 106 -25.07 -3.80 -13.00
C LYS A 106 -26.11 -3.03 -12.18
N LYS A 107 -27.01 -3.73 -11.50
CA LYS A 107 -28.04 -3.12 -10.64
C LYS A 107 -27.41 -2.34 -9.48
N ASP A 108 -26.38 -2.90 -8.84
CA ASP A 108 -25.68 -2.23 -7.75
C ASP A 108 -24.92 -0.98 -8.25
N ALA A 109 -24.27 -1.07 -9.41
CA ALA A 109 -23.59 0.06 -10.01
C ALA A 109 -24.55 1.20 -10.39
N GLU A 110 -25.76 0.88 -10.86
CA GLU A 110 -26.81 1.87 -11.13
C GLU A 110 -27.26 2.58 -9.83
N ALA A 111 -27.45 1.83 -8.74
CA ALA A 111 -27.77 2.41 -7.43
C ALA A 111 -26.66 3.36 -6.95
N VAL A 112 -25.39 2.96 -7.04
CA VAL A 112 -24.23 3.81 -6.70
C VAL A 112 -24.17 5.06 -7.59
N SER A 113 -24.44 4.91 -8.89
CA SER A 113 -24.51 6.05 -9.84
C SER A 113 -25.56 7.08 -9.43
N ASN A 114 -26.73 6.62 -8.98
CA ASN A 114 -27.80 7.50 -8.51
C ASN A 114 -27.38 8.29 -7.25
N TYR A 115 -26.64 7.66 -6.32
CA TYR A 115 -26.09 8.38 -5.18
C TYR A 115 -25.02 9.39 -5.58
N ALA A 116 -24.11 9.01 -6.47
CA ALA A 116 -23.08 9.92 -6.97
C ALA A 116 -23.71 11.16 -7.63
N ALA A 117 -24.75 10.98 -8.46
CA ALA A 117 -25.47 12.08 -9.11
C ALA A 117 -26.16 13.01 -8.08
N LYS A 118 -26.84 12.44 -7.08
CA LYS A 118 -27.47 13.23 -5.99
C LYS A 118 -26.44 14.02 -5.19
N LEU A 119 -25.29 13.41 -4.86
CA LEU A 119 -24.22 14.07 -4.13
C LEU A 119 -23.63 15.22 -4.95
N LEU A 120 -23.35 15.02 -6.24
CA LEU A 120 -22.87 16.06 -7.16
C LEU A 120 -23.83 17.25 -7.21
N GLN A 121 -25.14 17.00 -7.36
CA GLN A 121 -26.16 18.05 -7.33
C GLN A 121 -26.16 18.82 -6.00
N SER A 122 -26.06 18.12 -4.87
CA SER A 122 -26.08 18.74 -3.53
C SER A 122 -24.89 19.68 -3.28
N ILE A 123 -23.74 19.42 -3.93
CA ILE A 123 -22.55 20.26 -3.84
C ILE A 123 -22.41 21.21 -5.04
N GLY A 124 -23.39 21.30 -5.94
CA GLY A 124 -23.36 22.21 -7.09
C GLY A 124 -22.38 21.81 -8.20
N LYS A 125 -22.03 20.52 -8.33
CA LYS A 125 -21.26 19.98 -9.45
C LYS A 125 -22.18 19.34 -10.50
N ALA A 126 -21.75 19.40 -11.76
CA ALA A 126 -22.47 18.74 -12.85
C ALA A 126 -22.54 17.21 -12.63
N PRO A 127 -23.72 16.58 -12.74
CA PRO A 127 -23.88 15.12 -12.63
C PRO A 127 -22.99 14.33 -13.60
N GLU A 128 -22.69 14.91 -14.77
CA GLU A 128 -21.89 14.30 -15.82
C GLU A 128 -20.37 14.42 -15.59
N SER A 129 -19.94 15.05 -14.49
CA SER A 129 -18.52 15.20 -14.16
C SER A 129 -17.80 13.88 -13.85
N ILE A 130 -18.57 12.83 -13.54
CA ILE A 130 -18.07 11.48 -13.29
C ILE A 130 -18.58 10.56 -14.39
N SER A 131 -17.66 9.91 -15.10
CA SER A 131 -18.02 9.04 -16.23
C SER A 131 -18.59 7.69 -15.75
N GLN A 132 -19.46 7.09 -16.57
CA GLN A 132 -19.96 5.73 -16.31
C GLN A 132 -18.84 4.68 -16.27
N LYS A 133 -17.74 4.90 -17.01
CA LYS A 133 -16.56 4.03 -16.97
C LYS A 133 -15.88 4.08 -15.60
N GLU A 134 -15.77 5.27 -15.00
CA GLU A 134 -15.21 5.46 -13.66
C GLU A 134 -16.09 4.82 -12.58
N LEU A 135 -17.41 4.99 -12.67
CA LEU A 135 -18.38 4.34 -11.77
C LEU A 135 -18.30 2.81 -11.84
N LYS A 136 -18.23 2.25 -13.04
CA LYS A 136 -18.07 0.80 -13.22
C LYS A 136 -16.75 0.30 -12.64
N LEU A 137 -15.65 1.03 -12.87
CA LEU A 137 -14.34 0.70 -12.30
C LEU A 137 -14.36 0.76 -10.77
N LEU A 138 -15.01 1.77 -10.20
CA LEU A 138 -15.21 1.91 -8.76
C LEU A 138 -15.98 0.73 -8.17
N CYS A 139 -17.13 0.37 -8.75
CA CYS A 139 -17.96 -0.71 -8.20
C CYS A 139 -17.22 -2.04 -8.21
N ASN A 140 -16.49 -2.33 -9.29
CA ASN A 140 -15.65 -3.53 -9.41
C ASN A 140 -14.50 -3.56 -8.39
N ASN A 141 -14.02 -2.39 -7.96
CA ASN A 141 -12.87 -2.25 -7.05
C ASN A 141 -13.26 -1.66 -5.69
N SER A 142 -14.53 -1.68 -5.31
CA SER A 142 -15.05 -1.04 -4.09
C SER A 142 -14.42 -1.62 -2.82
N ALA A 143 -14.07 -2.91 -2.83
CA ALA A 143 -13.36 -3.59 -1.74
C ALA A 143 -11.84 -3.36 -1.74
N PHE A 144 -11.30 -2.66 -2.75
CA PHE A 144 -9.86 -2.51 -2.98
C PHE A 144 -9.41 -1.06 -3.03
N LEU A 145 -10.28 -0.11 -2.63
CA LEU A 145 -9.89 1.29 -2.56
C LEU A 145 -8.77 1.47 -1.55
N ARG A 146 -7.80 2.31 -1.89
CA ARG A 146 -6.63 2.61 -1.07
C ARG A 146 -6.36 4.09 -1.10
N ILE A 147 -5.95 4.60 0.05
CA ILE A 147 -5.49 5.97 0.21
C ILE A 147 -4.10 5.90 0.83
N VAL A 148 -3.17 6.63 0.25
CA VAL A 148 -1.84 6.83 0.81
C VAL A 148 -1.68 8.33 1.06
N ARG A 149 -1.37 8.68 2.31
CA ARG A 149 -1.01 10.04 2.72
C ARG A 149 0.41 9.96 3.27
N CYS A 150 1.33 10.60 2.57
CA CYS A 150 2.71 10.74 3.02
C CYS A 150 2.81 11.99 3.90
N ARG A 151 3.68 11.92 4.89
CA ARG A 151 4.07 13.08 5.69
C ARG A 151 4.92 14.01 4.85
N SER A 152 4.96 15.29 5.23
CA SER A 152 5.84 16.22 4.55
C SER A 152 7.28 16.06 5.03
N LEU A 153 8.24 16.40 4.15
CA LEU A 153 9.65 16.39 4.52
C LEU A 153 9.95 17.31 5.71
N SER A 154 9.20 18.41 5.87
CA SER A 154 9.36 19.29 7.03
C SER A 154 8.94 18.62 8.33
N GLU A 155 7.90 17.77 8.30
CA GLU A 155 7.48 17.00 9.47
C GLU A 155 8.50 15.93 9.84
N GLU A 156 9.14 15.29 8.86
CA GLU A 156 10.22 14.32 9.09
C GLU A 156 11.44 15.00 9.75
N TYR A 157 11.84 16.18 9.26
CA TYR A 157 13.01 16.92 9.76
C TYR A 157 12.73 17.76 11.02
N GLY A 158 11.47 17.94 11.41
CA GLY A 158 11.13 18.72 12.59
C GLY A 158 11.44 17.98 13.88
N LEU A 159 12.09 18.66 14.84
CA LEU A 159 12.55 18.07 16.11
C LEU A 159 11.43 17.47 16.98
N ASN A 160 10.23 18.04 16.87
CA ASN A 160 9.05 17.62 17.62
C ASN A 160 8.09 16.75 16.80
N THR A 161 8.30 16.68 15.49
CA THR A 161 7.41 15.97 14.57
C THR A 161 8.03 14.68 14.05
N SER A 162 9.37 14.55 14.01
CA SER A 162 10.06 13.34 13.56
C SER A 162 9.50 12.08 14.23
N ASN A 163 9.29 10.99 13.49
CA ASN A 163 8.73 9.76 14.05
C ASN A 163 9.78 8.96 14.84
N LYS A 164 10.06 9.42 16.07
CA LYS A 164 11.09 8.83 16.95
C LYS A 164 10.75 7.41 17.38
N ASP A 165 9.46 7.10 17.51
CA ASP A 165 8.99 5.77 17.93
C ASP A 165 9.29 4.73 16.85
N GLU A 166 9.01 5.05 15.58
CA GLU A 166 9.34 4.19 14.43
C GLU A 166 10.85 3.97 14.34
N ILE A 167 11.65 5.04 14.43
CA ILE A 167 13.12 4.94 14.40
C ILE A 167 13.63 4.06 15.53
N THR A 168 13.18 4.30 16.76
CA THR A 168 13.67 3.57 17.94
C THR A 168 13.27 2.11 17.89
N SER A 169 12.02 1.80 17.50
CA SER A 169 11.53 0.42 17.40
C SER A 169 12.29 -0.39 16.34
N HIS A 170 12.61 0.19 15.19
CA HIS A 170 13.38 -0.53 14.16
C HIS A 170 14.87 -0.68 14.52
N MET A 171 15.39 0.19 15.39
CA MET A 171 16.77 0.10 15.89
C MET A 171 16.96 -0.90 17.04
N ASP A 172 15.89 -1.58 17.50
CA ASP A 172 16.01 -2.77 18.36
C ASP A 172 16.81 -3.89 17.67
N ASN A 173 16.77 -3.92 16.32
CA ASN A 173 17.72 -4.67 15.51
C ASN A 173 18.84 -3.73 15.02
N PRO A 174 20.07 -3.87 15.53
CA PRO A 174 21.21 -3.03 15.12
C PRO A 174 21.55 -3.08 13.62
N ASP A 175 21.10 -4.11 12.91
CA ASP A 175 21.37 -4.33 11.49
C ASP A 175 20.16 -4.00 10.59
N SER A 176 19.11 -3.38 11.16
CA SER A 176 17.96 -2.88 10.41
C SER A 176 18.38 -1.81 9.39
N GLU A 177 17.74 -1.77 8.22
CA GLU A 177 17.98 -0.74 7.20
C GLU A 177 17.73 0.69 7.72
N MET A 178 17.03 0.85 8.85
CA MET A 178 16.91 2.12 9.56
C MET A 178 18.27 2.74 9.90
N VAL A 179 19.31 1.92 10.14
CA VAL A 179 20.67 2.42 10.39
C VAL A 179 21.20 3.22 9.20
N LEU A 180 20.83 2.84 7.97
CA LEU A 180 21.23 3.54 6.74
C LEU A 180 20.61 4.94 6.69
N TYR A 181 19.36 5.10 7.14
CA TYR A 181 18.74 6.40 7.30
C TYR A 181 19.54 7.29 8.26
N LEU A 182 19.84 6.79 9.47
CA LEU A 182 20.57 7.55 10.48
C LEU A 182 21.96 7.95 9.97
N MET A 183 22.65 7.05 9.26
CA MET A 183 23.94 7.32 8.67
C MET A 183 23.86 8.36 7.54
N LEU A 184 22.86 8.30 6.66
CA LEU A 184 22.66 9.34 5.63
C LEU A 184 22.41 10.72 6.25
N ARG A 185 21.61 10.80 7.33
CA ARG A 185 21.41 12.04 8.09
C ARG A 185 22.72 12.56 8.71
N ALA A 186 23.56 11.66 9.22
CA ALA A 186 24.88 12.02 9.74
C ALA A 186 25.84 12.49 8.63
N VAL A 187 25.78 11.88 7.45
CA VAL A 187 26.57 12.27 6.26
C VAL A 187 26.17 13.66 5.75
N ASP A 188 24.88 13.98 5.68
CA ASP A 188 24.40 15.32 5.32
C ASP A 188 24.89 16.38 6.32
N ARG A 189 24.88 16.04 7.62
CA ARG A 189 25.44 16.93 8.65
C ARG A 189 26.94 17.10 8.50
N PHE A 190 27.66 16.03 8.20
CA PHE A 190 29.09 16.07 7.91
C PHE A 190 29.37 17.01 6.72
N PHE A 191 28.60 16.88 5.63
CA PHE A 191 28.72 17.73 4.46
C PHE A 191 28.48 19.20 4.81
N LYS A 192 27.44 19.49 5.59
CA LYS A 192 27.14 20.85 6.07
C LYS A 192 28.27 21.47 6.88
N HIS A 193 28.99 20.69 7.69
CA HIS A 193 30.08 21.19 8.52
C HIS A 193 31.43 21.31 7.77
N ASN A 194 31.72 20.37 6.87
CA ASN A 194 33.05 20.25 6.25
C ASN A 194 33.09 20.72 4.78
N GLY A 195 31.95 21.01 4.16
CA GLY A 195 31.86 21.40 2.74
C GLY A 195 32.21 20.28 1.75
N ARG A 196 32.29 19.04 2.21
CA ARG A 196 32.60 17.84 1.43
C ARG A 196 32.02 16.60 2.09
N TYR A 197 31.87 15.51 1.33
CA TYR A 197 31.47 14.21 1.85
C TYR A 197 32.63 13.48 2.56
N PRO A 198 32.35 12.53 3.47
CA PRO A 198 33.37 11.76 4.16
C PRO A 198 34.06 10.75 3.22
N GLY A 199 35.38 10.62 3.34
CA GLY A 199 36.15 9.55 2.69
C GLY A 199 36.22 9.58 1.15
N VAL A 200 35.99 10.74 0.53
CA VAL A 200 36.05 10.89 -0.95
C VAL A 200 37.43 10.51 -1.52
N TYR A 201 38.50 10.82 -0.78
CA TYR A 201 39.85 10.39 -1.13
C TYR A 201 40.39 9.41 -0.08
N ASN A 202 41.18 8.42 -0.52
CA ASN A 202 41.71 7.37 0.35
C ASN A 202 42.45 7.89 1.60
N TYR A 203 43.18 9.00 1.49
CA TYR A 203 43.91 9.58 2.61
C TYR A 203 43.00 10.26 3.66
N GLN A 204 41.72 10.48 3.35
CA GLN A 204 40.75 11.14 4.26
C GLN A 204 39.95 10.15 5.11
N VAL A 205 39.94 8.86 4.72
CA VAL A 205 39.05 7.85 5.32
C VAL A 205 39.25 7.75 6.84
N GLU A 206 40.49 7.56 7.29
CA GLU A 206 40.82 7.45 8.72
C GLU A 206 40.45 8.70 9.53
N ASP A 207 40.81 9.88 9.02
CA ASP A 207 40.51 11.16 9.68
C ASP A 207 39.01 11.47 9.74
N ASP A 208 38.25 11.01 8.74
CA ASP A 208 36.82 11.30 8.62
C ASP A 208 35.95 10.38 9.47
N ILE A 209 36.41 9.18 9.82
CA ILE A 209 35.66 8.26 10.70
C ILE A 209 35.30 8.94 12.03
N GLY A 210 36.27 9.58 12.69
CA GLY A 210 36.03 10.27 13.96
C GLY A 210 35.10 11.48 13.82
N LYS A 211 35.21 12.21 12.71
CA LYS A 211 34.37 13.38 12.40
C LYS A 211 32.94 12.98 12.07
N LEU A 212 32.75 11.91 11.30
CA LEU A 212 31.43 11.35 10.97
C LEU A 212 30.74 10.80 12.23
N LYS A 213 31.47 10.07 13.08
CA LYS A 213 30.97 9.61 14.38
C LYS A 213 30.52 10.77 15.27
N SER A 214 31.25 11.88 15.26
CA SER A 214 30.87 13.10 15.98
C SER A 214 29.58 13.73 15.41
N CYS A 215 29.43 13.77 14.08
CA CYS A 215 28.21 14.26 13.43
C CYS A 215 26.99 13.37 13.73
N LEU A 216 27.18 12.05 13.73
CA LEU A 216 26.17 11.07 14.10
C LEU A 216 25.70 11.28 15.54
N ASN A 217 26.62 11.32 16.50
CA ASN A 217 26.28 11.52 17.92
C ASN A 217 25.56 12.86 18.14
N SER A 218 26.00 13.92 17.48
CA SER A 218 25.33 15.23 17.55
C SER A 218 23.91 15.19 16.98
N PHE A 219 23.69 14.48 15.88
CA PHE A 219 22.36 14.26 15.30
C PHE A 219 21.45 13.45 16.24
N LEU A 220 21.93 12.33 16.77
CA LEU A 220 21.16 11.49 17.69
C LEU A 220 20.78 12.27 18.96
N GLN A 221 21.70 13.07 19.52
CA GLN A 221 21.43 13.92 20.67
C GLN A 221 20.40 15.02 20.38
N GLU A 222 20.53 15.70 19.23
CA GLU A 222 19.62 16.79 18.85
C GLU A 222 18.17 16.30 18.69
N TYR A 223 17.98 15.10 18.12
CA TYR A 223 16.65 14.51 17.97
C TYR A 223 16.20 13.73 19.21
N GLY A 224 17.08 13.53 20.19
CA GLY A 224 16.79 12.76 21.41
C GLY A 224 16.53 11.28 21.14
N LEU A 225 17.27 10.68 20.20
CA LEU A 225 17.12 9.28 19.80
C LEU A 225 18.00 8.38 20.68
N PRO A 226 17.44 7.49 21.51
CA PRO A 226 18.20 6.63 22.42
C PRO A 226 18.70 5.36 21.70
N VAL A 227 19.34 5.51 20.55
CA VAL A 227 19.78 4.39 19.69
C VAL A 227 21.30 4.33 19.61
N THR A 228 21.83 3.12 19.46
CA THR A 228 23.27 2.89 19.26
C THR A 228 23.50 2.36 17.87
N VAL A 229 24.45 2.96 17.15
CA VAL A 229 24.86 2.54 15.81
C VAL A 229 26.23 1.87 15.91
N LYS A 230 26.39 0.69 15.29
CA LYS A 230 27.68 -0.01 15.27
C LYS A 230 28.72 0.84 14.53
N ASP A 231 29.94 0.88 15.06
CA ASP A 231 31.05 1.62 14.44
C ASP A 231 31.33 1.14 13.02
N ASP A 232 31.09 -0.14 12.71
CA ASP A 232 31.22 -0.72 11.37
C ASP A 232 30.46 0.09 10.29
N TYR A 233 29.27 0.62 10.61
CA TYR A 233 28.53 1.47 9.67
C TYR A 233 29.20 2.82 9.46
N VAL A 234 29.82 3.41 10.49
CA VAL A 234 30.57 4.66 10.35
C VAL A 234 31.79 4.45 9.45
N HIS A 235 32.53 3.36 9.67
CA HIS A 235 33.64 2.97 8.82
C HIS A 235 33.20 2.73 7.36
N GLU A 236 32.10 2.01 7.17
CA GLU A 236 31.60 1.67 5.83
C GLU A 236 31.11 2.91 5.06
N PHE A 237 30.45 3.86 5.71
CA PHE A 237 30.02 5.10 5.05
C PHE A 237 31.19 6.03 4.67
N CYS A 238 32.29 6.02 5.44
CA CYS A 238 33.54 6.65 5.01
C CYS A 238 34.18 5.90 3.84
N ARG A 239 34.15 4.56 3.86
CA ARG A 239 34.67 3.72 2.75
C ARG A 239 33.92 3.92 1.45
N TYR A 240 32.62 4.21 1.49
CA TYR A 240 31.85 4.51 0.28
C TYR A 240 32.37 5.74 -0.48
N GLY A 241 32.94 6.73 0.22
CA GLY A 241 33.49 7.93 -0.40
C GLY A 241 32.48 8.72 -1.25
N ALA A 242 31.19 8.64 -0.91
CA ALA A 242 30.07 9.18 -1.71
C ALA A 242 30.06 8.72 -3.18
N ALA A 243 30.55 7.52 -3.46
CA ALA A 243 30.46 6.91 -4.77
C ALA A 243 29.00 6.57 -5.15
N GLU A 244 28.72 6.56 -6.45
CA GLU A 244 27.44 6.11 -7.02
C GLU A 244 27.68 4.85 -7.88
N PRO A 245 27.70 3.64 -7.28
CA PRO A 245 27.87 2.41 -8.04
C PRO A 245 26.72 2.20 -9.03
N HIS A 246 27.05 1.92 -10.30
CA HIS A 246 26.08 1.78 -11.37
C HIS A 246 24.98 0.75 -11.09
N THR A 247 25.32 -0.39 -10.47
CA THR A 247 24.36 -1.45 -10.14
C THR A 247 23.34 -0.99 -9.09
N THR A 248 23.77 -0.24 -8.07
CA THR A 248 22.90 0.34 -7.06
C THR A 248 22.00 1.41 -7.67
N ALA A 249 22.56 2.29 -8.51
CA ALA A 249 21.78 3.31 -9.22
C ALA A 249 20.75 2.69 -10.17
N ALA A 250 21.10 1.62 -10.89
CA ALA A 250 20.19 0.91 -11.78
C ALA A 250 19.03 0.25 -11.02
N PHE A 251 19.30 -0.37 -9.87
CA PHE A 251 18.26 -0.93 -9.01
C PHE A 251 17.28 0.16 -8.54
N LEU A 252 17.81 1.26 -8.01
CA LEU A 252 17.00 2.37 -7.53
C LEU A 252 16.21 3.04 -8.67
N GLY A 253 16.81 3.15 -9.86
CA GLY A 253 16.16 3.67 -11.06
C GLY A 253 14.94 2.84 -11.47
N GLY A 254 15.02 1.51 -11.41
CA GLY A 254 13.88 0.63 -11.67
C GLY A 254 12.75 0.80 -10.64
N ALA A 255 13.09 0.79 -9.35
CA ALA A 255 12.12 0.96 -8.28
C ALA A 255 11.42 2.34 -8.34
N ALA A 256 12.20 3.41 -8.47
CA ALA A 256 11.69 4.78 -8.53
C ALA A 256 10.81 5.01 -9.78
N ALA A 257 11.24 4.52 -10.94
CA ALA A 257 10.45 4.63 -12.17
C ALA A 257 9.07 3.97 -12.02
N GLN A 258 9.01 2.80 -11.39
CA GLN A 258 7.74 2.12 -11.18
C GLN A 258 6.81 2.90 -10.23
N GLU A 259 7.32 3.49 -9.16
CA GLU A 259 6.50 4.35 -8.29
C GLU A 259 5.96 5.59 -9.02
N VAL A 260 6.77 6.19 -9.90
CA VAL A 260 6.30 7.31 -10.76
C VAL A 260 5.19 6.84 -11.69
N VAL A 261 5.29 5.64 -12.29
CA VAL A 261 4.21 5.07 -13.11
C VAL A 261 2.94 4.88 -12.29
N LYS A 262 3.03 4.41 -11.03
CA LYS A 262 1.86 4.27 -10.14
C LYS A 262 1.20 5.62 -9.86
N ILE A 263 2.00 6.67 -9.60
CA ILE A 263 1.49 8.02 -9.36
C ILE A 263 0.76 8.57 -10.60
N VAL A 264 1.37 8.46 -11.78
CA VAL A 264 0.82 8.98 -13.04
C VAL A 264 -0.46 8.25 -13.42
N THR A 265 -0.44 6.92 -13.36
CA THR A 265 -1.58 6.08 -13.77
C THR A 265 -2.68 6.02 -12.71
N ARG A 266 -2.36 6.34 -11.45
CA ARG A 266 -3.21 6.10 -10.27
C ARG A 266 -3.65 4.63 -10.17
N GLN A 267 -2.78 3.73 -10.62
CA GLN A 267 -2.95 2.29 -10.55
C GLN A 267 -1.88 1.69 -9.65
N PHE A 268 -2.23 0.61 -8.96
CA PHE A 268 -1.46 0.01 -7.87
C PHE A 268 -1.30 0.96 -6.66
N VAL A 269 -0.59 0.48 -5.63
CA VAL A 269 -0.37 1.20 -4.38
C VAL A 269 1.12 1.56 -4.28
N ILE A 270 1.38 2.83 -4.01
CA ILE A 270 2.73 3.35 -3.76
C ILE A 270 3.22 2.94 -2.37
N PHE A 271 4.54 2.89 -2.15
CA PHE A 271 5.05 2.78 -0.80
C PHE A 271 4.71 4.05 0.02
N ASN A 272 4.61 3.91 1.34
CA ASN A 272 4.28 5.03 2.22
C ASN A 272 5.56 5.55 2.89
N ASN A 273 6.04 6.69 2.40
CA ASN A 273 7.16 7.49 2.88
C ASN A 273 8.56 7.12 2.34
N THR A 274 9.34 6.24 2.98
CA THR A 274 10.76 6.08 2.65
C THR A 274 11.13 4.62 2.41
N TYR A 275 11.82 4.35 1.30
CA TYR A 275 12.32 3.02 0.93
C TYR A 275 13.85 3.00 0.98
N PHE A 276 14.42 2.07 1.73
CA PHE A 276 15.86 1.83 1.80
C PHE A 276 16.21 0.51 1.15
N TYR A 277 17.30 0.52 0.38
CA TYR A 277 17.90 -0.65 -0.21
C TYR A 277 19.35 -0.78 0.26
N ASN A 278 19.68 -1.94 0.80
CA ASN A 278 21.03 -2.30 1.20
C ASN A 278 21.65 -3.24 0.17
N GLY A 279 22.50 -2.70 -0.70
CA GLY A 279 23.22 -3.49 -1.71
C GLY A 279 24.28 -4.44 -1.12
N MET A 280 24.73 -4.26 0.12
CA MET A 280 25.70 -5.16 0.76
C MET A 280 25.06 -6.50 1.14
N SER A 281 23.84 -6.44 1.70
CA SER A 281 23.09 -7.62 2.17
C SER A 281 21.97 -8.05 1.21
N GLN A 282 21.71 -7.28 0.15
CA GLN A 282 20.60 -7.51 -0.80
C GLN A 282 19.23 -7.49 -0.12
N THR A 283 19.07 -6.62 0.88
CA THR A 283 17.83 -6.45 1.66
C THR A 283 17.25 -5.05 1.45
N SER A 284 15.97 -4.87 1.78
CA SER A 284 15.31 -3.57 1.67
C SER A 284 14.12 -3.47 2.61
N ALA A 285 13.80 -2.24 3.03
CA ALA A 285 12.68 -1.97 3.93
C ALA A 285 11.98 -0.65 3.58
N THR A 286 10.72 -0.52 4.00
CA THR A 286 9.94 0.72 3.91
C THR A 286 9.57 1.19 5.32
N PHE A 287 9.81 2.47 5.61
CA PHE A 287 9.52 3.09 6.90
C PHE A 287 8.64 4.33 6.74
N LYS A 288 7.85 4.62 7.78
CA LYS A 288 7.03 5.84 7.89
C LYS A 288 7.72 6.84 8.82
N LEU A 289 8.76 7.50 8.31
CA LEU A 289 9.55 8.52 9.02
C LEU A 289 8.77 9.79 9.40
#